data_AF-A0A6F8ZYN3-F1
#
_entry.id   AF-A0A6F8ZYN3-F1
#
_cell.length_a   1.000
_cell.length_b   1.000
_cell.length_c   1.000
_cell.angle_alpha   90.00
_cell.angle_beta   90.00
_cell.angle_gamma   90.00
#
_symmetry.space_group_name_H-M   'P 1'
#
loop_
_entity.id
_entity.type
_entity.pdbx_description
1 polymer ?
#
loop_
_entity_poly.entity_id
_entity_poly.type
_entity_poly.pdbx_seq_one_letter_code
_entity_poly.pdbx_strand_id
1 'polypeptide(L)'
;MSDSDTIFSEMLQAVERWHAEVRQLTKANMQVAMSQAEGYVERLEQEILELQRKDVELRQILDTEDNIHFLQNFPTLCVPPEPMVPKVLINPQFSFGEVTKTATDMKEHLDDICKKELSKISKLG
;
A
#
# COMPACT_ATOMS: atom_id res chain seq x y z
N MET A 1 37.23 22.19 16.95
CA MET A 1 36.10 21.45 17.55
C MET A 1 36.70 20.46 18.52
N SER A 2 36.13 20.36 19.72
CA SER A 2 36.53 19.33 20.67
C SER A 2 36.21 17.95 20.08
N ASP A 3 36.95 16.90 20.44
CA ASP A 3 36.64 15.52 20.02
C ASP A 3 35.19 15.14 20.37
N SER A 4 34.65 15.73 21.45
CA SER A 4 33.24 15.60 21.84
C SER A 4 32.27 16.18 20.81
N ASP A 5 32.56 17.35 20.23
CA ASP A 5 31.68 18.00 19.25
C ASP A 5 31.59 17.15 17.97
N THR A 6 32.72 16.54 17.58
CA THR A 6 32.79 15.62 16.43
C THR A 6 31.92 14.39 16.68
N ILE A 7 32.01 13.76 17.85
CA ILE A 7 31.20 12.58 18.20
C ILE A 7 29.70 12.90 18.15
N PHE A 8 29.27 14.02 18.75
CA PHE A 8 27.85 14.41 18.70
C PHE A 8 27.37 14.72 17.29
N SER A 9 28.23 15.32 16.45
CA SER A 9 27.92 15.55 15.03
C SER A 9 27.72 14.23 14.28
N GLU A 10 28.57 13.23 14.50
CA GLU A 10 28.44 11.90 13.89
C GLU A 10 27.16 11.18 14.35
N MET A 11 26.79 11.30 15.63
CA MET A 11 25.54 10.76 16.16
C MET A 11 24.31 11.39 15.49
N LEU A 12 24.30 12.72 15.33
CA LEU A 12 23.22 13.42 14.63
C LEU A 12 23.11 12.93 13.18
N GLN A 13 24.24 12.83 12.48
CA GLN A 13 24.28 12.35 11.11
C GLN A 13 23.80 10.89 10.99
N ALA A 14 24.01 10.05 12.01
CA ALA A 14 23.47 8.68 12.05
C ALA A 14 21.94 8.68 12.17
N VAL A 15 21.37 9.52 13.05
CA VAL A 15 19.91 9.66 13.20
C VAL A 15 19.28 10.18 11.91
N GLU A 16 19.90 11.15 11.23
CA GLU A 16 19.43 11.65 9.94
C GLU A 16 19.42 10.57 8.86
N ARG A 17 20.45 9.73 8.81
CA ARG A 17 20.53 8.58 7.89
C ARG A 17 19.41 7.59 8.15
N TRP A 18 19.20 7.16 9.40
CA TRP A 18 18.11 6.26 9.76
C TRP A 18 16.74 6.84 9.41
N HIS A 19 16.52 8.13 9.67
CA HIS A 19 15.28 8.80 9.28
C HIS A 19 15.07 8.83 7.75
N ALA A 20 16.14 8.99 6.96
CA ALA A 20 16.06 8.88 5.51
C ALA A 20 15.70 7.46 5.05
N GLU A 21 16.32 6.43 5.63
CA GLU A 21 16.05 5.03 5.29
C GLU A 21 14.59 4.63 5.60
N VAL A 22 14.08 4.95 6.79
CA VAL A 22 12.69 4.64 7.17
C VAL A 22 11.68 5.32 6.24
N ARG A 23 11.93 6.59 5.88
CA ARG A 23 11.07 7.31 4.92
C ARG A 23 11.11 6.69 3.54
N GLN A 24 12.30 6.31 3.05
CA GLN A 24 12.43 5.66 1.75
C GLN A 24 11.70 4.32 1.71
N LEU A 25 11.85 3.50 2.75
CA LEU A 25 11.14 2.22 2.87
C LEU A 25 9.63 2.41 2.88
N THR A 26 9.13 3.37 3.66
CA THR A 26 7.69 3.69 3.72
C THR A 26 7.16 4.16 2.37
N LYS A 27 7.92 5.03 1.68
CA LYS A 27 7.55 5.51 0.34
C LYS A 27 7.52 4.38 -0.69
N ALA A 28 8.53 3.50 -0.69
CA ALA A 28 8.58 2.36 -1.60
C ALA A 28 7.38 1.43 -1.40
N ASN A 29 7.05 1.10 -0.15
CA ASN A 29 5.88 0.28 0.18
C ASN A 29 4.57 0.94 -0.25
N MET A 30 4.42 2.25 -0.01
CA MET A 30 3.24 2.99 -0.46
C MET A 30 3.12 2.99 -1.99
N GLN A 31 4.21 3.15 -2.72
CA GLN A 31 4.21 3.13 -4.18
C GLN A 31 3.79 1.75 -4.73
N VAL A 32 4.26 0.65 -4.12
CA VAL A 32 3.83 -0.70 -4.48
C VAL A 32 2.34 -0.89 -4.23
N ALA A 33 1.84 -0.46 -3.07
CA ALA A 33 0.42 -0.54 -2.74
C ALA A 33 -0.45 0.29 -3.69
N MET A 34 -0.01 1.50 -4.05
CA MET A 34 -0.70 2.36 -5.03
C MET A 34 -0.73 1.72 -6.42
N SER A 35 0.39 1.20 -6.91
CA SER A 35 0.43 0.53 -8.22
C SER A 35 -0.48 -0.70 -8.27
N GLN A 36 -0.57 -1.47 -7.18
CA GLN A 36 -1.54 -2.56 -7.09
C GLN A 36 -2.98 -2.06 -7.11
N ALA A 37 -3.29 -0.99 -6.36
CA ALA A 37 -4.61 -0.38 -6.35
C ALA A 37 -5.02 0.16 -7.73
N GLU A 38 -4.12 0.85 -8.43
CA GLU A 38 -4.32 1.32 -9.81
C GLU A 38 -4.64 0.16 -10.75
N GLY A 39 -3.89 -0.95 -10.68
CA GLY A 39 -4.17 -2.14 -11.47
C GLY A 39 -5.47 -2.87 -11.08
N TYR A 40 -6.01 -2.66 -9.89
CA TYR A 40 -7.37 -3.10 -9.55
C TYR A 40 -8.44 -2.18 -10.14
N VAL A 41 -8.23 -0.87 -10.09
CA VAL A 41 -9.14 0.13 -10.67
C VAL A 41 -9.27 -0.11 -12.18
N GLU A 42 -8.16 -0.24 -12.90
CA GLU A 42 -8.17 -0.47 -14.35
C GLU A 42 -8.95 -1.74 -14.73
N ARG A 43 -8.76 -2.84 -13.98
CA ARG A 43 -9.52 -4.08 -14.21
C ARG A 43 -11.00 -3.95 -13.92
N LEU A 44 -11.38 -3.23 -12.86
CA LEU A 44 -12.79 -2.96 -12.56
C LEU A 44 -13.44 -2.09 -13.62
N GLU A 45 -12.73 -1.09 -14.14
CA GLU A 45 -13.21 -0.26 -15.25
C GLU A 45 -13.44 -1.10 -16.51
N GLN A 46 -12.53 -2.02 -16.84
CA GLN A 46 -12.71 -2.97 -17.93
C GLN A 46 -13.92 -3.90 -17.71
N GLU A 47 -14.07 -4.45 -16.50
CA GLU A 47 -15.21 -5.31 -16.16
C GLU A 47 -16.54 -4.56 -16.29
N ILE A 48 -16.61 -3.31 -15.85
CA ILE A 48 -17.79 -2.44 -16.02
C ILE A 48 -18.11 -2.23 -17.51
N LEU A 49 -17.10 -1.95 -18.34
CA LEU A 49 -17.28 -1.75 -19.77
C LEU A 49 -17.80 -3.02 -20.47
N GLU A 50 -17.25 -4.19 -20.12
CA GLU A 50 -17.73 -5.47 -20.66
C GLU A 50 -19.17 -5.78 -20.24
N LEU A 51 -19.51 -5.51 -18.98
CA LEU A 51 -20.87 -5.67 -18.47
C LEU A 51 -21.85 -4.71 -19.17
N GLN A 52 -21.46 -3.45 -19.39
CA GLN A 52 -22.27 -2.48 -20.14
C GLN A 52 -22.48 -2.93 -21.59
N ARG A 53 -21.43 -3.43 -22.26
CA ARG A 53 -21.54 -3.99 -23.62
C ARG A 53 -22.52 -5.16 -23.65
N LYS A 54 -22.37 -6.12 -22.74
CA LYS A 54 -23.27 -7.28 -22.63
C LYS A 54 -24.72 -6.87 -22.32
N ASP A 55 -24.93 -5.87 -21.46
CA ASP A 55 -26.28 -5.35 -21.16
C ASP A 55 -26.95 -4.78 -22.42
N VAL A 56 -26.20 -4.05 -23.26
CA VAL A 56 -26.71 -3.56 -24.55
C VAL A 56 -27.03 -4.72 -25.49
N GLU A 57 -26.14 -5.69 -25.64
CA GLU A 57 -26.35 -6.88 -26.49
C GLU A 57 -27.56 -7.70 -26.02
N LEU A 58 -27.72 -7.87 -24.70
CA LEU A 58 -28.87 -8.55 -24.09
C LEU A 58 -30.19 -7.82 -24.34
N ARG A 59 -30.22 -6.48 -24.28
CA ARG A 59 -31.43 -5.72 -24.62
C ARG A 59 -31.79 -5.87 -26.10
N GLN A 60 -30.80 -5.79 -26.98
CA GLN A 60 -31.02 -5.95 -28.43
C GLN A 60 -31.60 -7.31 -28.80
N ILE A 61 -31.10 -8.39 -28.20
CA ILE A 61 -31.62 -9.73 -28.46
C ILE A 61 -32.98 -9.96 -27.80
N LEU A 62 -33.26 -9.36 -26.63
CA LEU A 62 -34.58 -9.46 -25.99
C LEU A 62 -35.68 -8.76 -26.79
N ASP A 63 -35.33 -7.68 -27.48
CA ASP A 63 -36.26 -6.90 -28.31
C ASP A 63 -36.37 -7.42 -29.76
N THR A 64 -35.67 -8.51 -30.12
CA THR A 64 -35.66 -9.03 -31.50
C THR A 64 -36.93 -9.81 -31.86
N GLU A 65 -37.41 -9.65 -33.09
CA GLU A 65 -38.51 -10.47 -33.64
C GLU A 65 -38.00 -11.78 -34.29
N ASP A 66 -36.69 -11.90 -34.53
CA ASP A 66 -36.06 -13.11 -35.08
C ASP A 66 -35.77 -14.14 -33.98
N ASN A 67 -36.69 -15.10 -33.84
CA ASN A 67 -36.59 -16.18 -32.85
C ASN A 67 -35.38 -17.10 -33.06
N ILE A 68 -34.86 -17.25 -34.28
CA ILE A 68 -33.66 -18.08 -34.54
C ILE A 68 -32.43 -17.34 -33.99
N HIS A 69 -32.32 -16.04 -34.29
CA HIS A 69 -31.25 -15.20 -33.76
C HIS A 69 -31.27 -15.15 -32.23
N PHE A 70 -32.46 -15.08 -31.62
CA PHE A 70 -32.63 -15.17 -30.16
C PHE A 70 -32.06 -16.47 -29.60
N LEU A 71 -32.51 -17.62 -30.12
CA LEU A 71 -32.11 -18.93 -29.61
C LEU A 71 -30.61 -19.21 -29.78
N GLN A 72 -29.97 -18.65 -30.80
CA GLN A 72 -28.54 -18.83 -31.05
C GLN A 72 -27.65 -18.02 -30.11
N ASN A 73 -28.02 -16.76 -29.80
CA ASN A 73 -27.14 -15.83 -29.10
C ASN A 73 -27.46 -15.68 -27.61
N PHE A 74 -28.69 -15.94 -27.16
CA PHE A 74 -29.05 -15.78 -25.75
C PHE A 74 -28.19 -16.63 -24.78
N PRO A 75 -27.89 -17.91 -25.06
CA PRO A 75 -27.11 -18.74 -24.14
C PRO A 75 -25.68 -18.24 -23.91
N THR A 76 -25.03 -17.65 -24.92
CA THR A 76 -23.67 -17.13 -24.81
C THR A 76 -23.62 -15.81 -24.03
N LEU A 77 -24.65 -14.97 -24.18
CA LEU A 77 -24.76 -13.68 -23.50
C LEU A 77 -25.16 -13.80 -22.03
N CYS A 78 -25.94 -14.83 -21.68
CA CYS A 78 -26.42 -15.04 -20.31
C CYS A 78 -25.38 -15.62 -19.35
N VAL A 79 -24.17 -15.96 -19.83
CA VAL A 79 -23.07 -16.42 -18.97
C VAL A 79 -22.44 -15.20 -18.27
N PRO A 80 -22.45 -15.14 -16.93
CA PRO A 80 -21.77 -14.09 -16.19
C PRO A 80 -20.27 -14.12 -16.50
N PRO A 81 -19.62 -12.97 -16.72
CA PRO A 81 -18.16 -12.94 -16.77
C PRO A 81 -17.57 -13.43 -15.45
N GLU A 82 -16.41 -14.08 -15.52
CA GLU A 82 -15.66 -14.45 -14.32
C GLU A 82 -15.14 -13.16 -13.66
N PRO A 83 -15.29 -13.00 -12.32
CA PRO A 83 -14.82 -11.79 -11.65
C PRO A 83 -13.32 -11.62 -11.88
N MET A 84 -12.92 -10.48 -12.48
CA MET A 84 -11.51 -10.23 -12.82
C MET A 84 -10.65 -9.89 -11.59
N VAL A 85 -11.31 -9.67 -10.45
CA VAL A 85 -10.70 -9.20 -9.21
C VAL A 85 -10.97 -10.19 -8.08
N PRO A 86 -9.93 -10.76 -7.43
CA PRO A 86 -10.10 -11.52 -6.20
C PRO A 86 -10.72 -10.62 -5.12
N LYS A 87 -11.46 -11.21 -4.17
CA LYS A 87 -11.90 -10.47 -2.96
C LYS A 87 -10.70 -9.73 -2.38
N VAL A 88 -10.74 -8.40 -2.42
CA VAL A 88 -9.59 -7.52 -2.14
C VAL A 88 -8.88 -7.96 -0.86
N LEU A 89 -7.71 -8.58 -1.03
CA LEU A 89 -6.81 -8.86 0.09
C LEU A 89 -6.00 -7.58 0.29
N ILE A 90 -6.56 -6.65 1.07
CA ILE A 90 -5.80 -5.53 1.63
C ILE A 90 -4.60 -6.16 2.34
N ASN A 91 -3.38 -5.86 1.89
CA ASN A 91 -2.18 -6.42 2.49
C ASN A 91 -2.14 -6.05 3.99
N PRO A 92 -2.37 -7.01 4.91
CA PRO A 92 -2.43 -6.72 6.34
C PRO A 92 -1.04 -6.48 6.94
N GLN A 93 0.03 -6.79 6.20
CA GLN A 93 1.39 -6.88 6.72
C GLN A 93 2.10 -5.51 6.85
N PHE A 94 1.52 -4.43 6.33
CA PHE A 94 2.08 -3.09 6.45
C PHE A 94 1.10 -2.17 7.17
N SER A 95 1.19 -2.12 8.50
CA SER A 95 0.42 -1.14 9.27
C SER A 95 1.27 0.08 9.60
N PHE A 96 0.71 1.27 9.38
CA PHE A 96 1.31 2.53 9.85
C PHE A 96 1.48 2.54 11.37
N GLY A 97 0.64 1.78 12.08
CA GLY A 97 0.74 1.56 13.53
C GLY A 97 2.05 0.89 13.94
N GLU A 98 2.48 -0.15 13.24
CA GLU A 98 3.75 -0.83 13.52
C GLU A 98 4.95 0.07 13.27
N VAL A 99 4.98 0.81 12.15
CA VAL A 99 6.06 1.77 11.85
C VAL A 99 6.15 2.84 12.95
N THR A 100 5.01 3.40 13.35
CA THR A 100 4.93 4.41 14.40
C THR A 100 5.37 3.87 15.75
N LYS A 101 4.96 2.63 16.07
CA LYS A 101 5.37 1.94 17.29
C LYS A 101 6.88 1.73 17.32
N THR A 102 7.45 1.16 16.26
CA THR A 102 8.91 0.94 16.18
C THR A 102 9.69 2.24 16.30
N ALA A 103 9.24 3.34 15.66
CA ALA A 103 9.88 4.64 15.80
C ALA A 103 9.80 5.20 17.23
N THR A 104 8.69 4.95 17.93
CA THR A 104 8.50 5.32 19.34
C THR A 104 9.44 4.52 20.23
N ASP A 105 9.50 3.20 20.07
CA ASP A 105 10.39 2.31 20.82
C ASP A 105 11.87 2.71 20.61
N MET A 106 12.27 3.04 19.37
CA MET A 106 13.61 3.54 19.06
C MET A 106 13.94 4.84 19.80
N LYS A 107 13.00 5.79 19.84
CA LYS A 107 13.18 7.05 20.57
C LYS A 107 13.37 6.79 22.07
N GLU A 108 12.54 5.95 22.67
CA GLU A 108 12.62 5.62 24.10
C GLU A 108 13.96 4.97 24.44
N HIS A 109 14.41 4.00 23.64
CA HIS A 109 15.72 3.37 23.82
C HIS A 109 16.89 4.35 23.72
N LEU A 110 16.84 5.27 22.75
CA LEU A 110 17.88 6.31 22.63
C LEU A 110 17.91 7.22 23.85
N ASP A 111 16.74 7.62 24.35
CA ASP A 111 16.61 8.49 25.53
C ASP A 111 17.17 7.80 26.80
N ASP A 112 16.89 6.51 26.97
CA ASP A 112 17.42 5.71 28.08
C ASP A 112 18.94 5.56 28.03
N ILE A 113 19.50 5.31 26.84
CA ILE A 113 20.96 5.26 26.64
C ILE A 113 21.57 6.62 27.00
N CYS A 114 21.02 7.72 26.48
CA CYS A 114 21.50 9.07 26.76
C CYS A 114 21.46 9.40 28.26
N LYS A 115 20.35 9.14 28.95
CA LYS A 115 20.22 9.36 30.40
C LYS A 115 21.26 8.56 31.18
N LYS A 116 21.46 7.28 30.83
CA LYS A 116 22.44 6.41 31.48
C LYS A 116 23.85 6.96 31.36
N GLU A 117 24.28 7.37 30.17
CA GLU A 117 25.64 7.89 29.97
C GLU A 117 25.84 9.27 30.62
N LEU A 118 24.85 10.17 30.52
CA LEU A 118 24.89 11.47 31.21
C LEU A 118 25.03 11.33 32.73
N SER A 119 24.36 10.34 33.33
CA SER A 119 24.48 10.06 34.78
C SER A 119 25.86 9.58 35.22
N LYS A 120 26.68 9.05 34.29
CA LYS A 120 28.08 8.69 34.57
C LYS A 120 28.96 9.93 34.50
N ILE A 121 28.73 10.79 33.50
CA ILE A 121 29.46 12.06 33.34
C ILE A 121 29.24 12.95 34.56
N SER A 122 28.01 13.04 35.06
CA SER A 122 27.69 13.84 36.26
C SER A 122 28.32 13.33 37.56
N LYS A 123 28.92 12.14 37.57
CA LYS A 123 29.65 11.56 38.71
C LYS A 123 31.17 11.75 38.61
N LEU A 124 31.65 12.21 37.45
CA LEU A 124 33.07 12.48 37.21
C LEU A 124 33.48 13.90 37.64
N GLY A 125 32.51 14.80 37.83
CA GLY A 125 32.68 16.11 38.48
C GLY A 125 32.09 16.11 39.88
#